data_AF-A0A2D5PP17-F1
#
_entry.id   AF-A0A2D5PP17-F1
#
_cell.length_a   1.000
_cell.length_b   1.000
_cell.length_c   1.000
_cell.angle_alpha   90.00
_cell.angle_beta   90.00
_cell.angle_gamma   90.00
#
_symmetry.space_group_name_H-M   'P 1'
#
loop_
_entity.id
_entity.type
_entity.pdbx_description
1 polymer ?
#
loop_
_entity_poly.entity_id
_entity_poly.type
_entity_poly.pdbx_seq_one_letter_code
_entity_poly.pdbx_strand_id
1 'polypeptide(L)'
;MVYKFILRKVNLLIIILLMCLSNNYAFSKIIYDKNNIIISNIELTQYRDLYYQANKKKLKEDNAIKRLVLLKKTINRLEINEPEVIKNLDKIILDEFGKDVFKNKMRLDFTRYFKIRNEFIIDYYKNKLNVNDFKKIVSSFSNFNIPISNNNCLTIIKVINIKEDENFVENLYESFLSKQKNIEITIDKKKYNVCINDNDYKVIENQLIKYIELNTLDEFNKFIYED
;
A
#
# COMPACT_ATOMS: atom_id res chain seq x y z
N MET A 1 -40.20 56.87 1.95
CA MET A 1 -40.34 55.50 1.39
C MET A 1 -39.21 55.14 0.42
N VAL A 2 -38.76 56.07 -0.43
CA VAL A 2 -37.69 55.90 -1.42
C VAL A 2 -36.33 55.48 -0.81
N TYR A 3 -35.95 56.07 0.32
CA TYR A 3 -34.65 55.79 0.96
C TYR A 3 -34.47 54.33 1.41
N LYS A 4 -35.50 53.71 1.99
CA LYS A 4 -35.49 52.28 2.38
C LYS A 4 -35.39 51.34 1.16
N PHE A 5 -35.95 51.73 0.03
CA PHE A 5 -35.92 50.94 -1.19
C PHE A 5 -34.53 50.98 -1.84
N ILE A 6 -33.88 52.15 -1.86
CA ILE A 6 -32.51 52.33 -2.32
C ILE A 6 -31.53 51.56 -1.42
N LEU A 7 -31.67 51.68 -0.09
CA LEU A 7 -30.80 50.98 0.88
C LEU A 7 -30.89 49.44 0.72
N ARG A 8 -32.09 48.91 0.45
CA ARG A 8 -32.31 47.48 0.23
C ARG A 8 -31.68 46.98 -1.08
N LYS A 9 -31.70 47.80 -2.15
CA LYS A 9 -31.02 47.49 -3.41
C LYS A 9 -29.50 47.55 -3.28
N VAL A 10 -28.96 48.52 -2.53
CA VAL A 10 -27.53 48.64 -2.25
C VAL A 10 -27.03 47.44 -1.43
N ASN A 11 -27.77 47.02 -0.39
CA ASN A 11 -27.41 45.82 0.39
C ASN A 11 -27.43 44.54 -0.45
N LEU A 12 -28.39 44.39 -1.38
CA LEU A 12 -28.41 43.24 -2.29
C LEU A 12 -27.19 43.24 -3.22
N LEU A 13 -26.80 44.41 -3.73
CA LEU A 13 -25.62 44.59 -4.57
C LEU A 13 -24.32 44.27 -3.81
N ILE A 14 -24.24 44.65 -2.53
CA ILE A 14 -23.12 44.32 -1.65
C ILE A 14 -23.05 42.81 -1.39
N ILE A 15 -24.18 42.13 -1.18
CA ILE A 15 -24.21 40.66 -1.01
C ILE A 15 -23.75 39.94 -2.28
N ILE A 16 -24.20 40.39 -3.45
CA ILE A 16 -23.76 39.84 -4.75
C ILE A 16 -22.27 40.09 -4.96
N LEU A 17 -21.77 41.29 -4.63
CA LEU A 17 -20.35 41.63 -4.70
C LEU A 17 -19.51 40.76 -3.75
N LEU A 18 -19.99 40.54 -2.52
CA LEU A 18 -19.36 39.64 -1.55
C LEU A 18 -19.35 38.19 -2.03
N MET A 19 -20.41 37.72 -2.69
CA MET A 19 -20.42 36.40 -3.33
C MET A 19 -19.43 36.32 -4.50
N CYS A 20 -19.34 37.36 -5.35
CA CYS A 20 -18.37 37.42 -6.46
C CYS A 20 -16.92 37.54 -5.97
N LEU A 21 -16.66 38.19 -4.84
CA LEU A 21 -15.33 38.30 -4.22
C LEU A 21 -14.98 37.05 -3.39
N SER A 22 -15.97 36.29 -2.92
CA SER A 22 -15.76 35.00 -2.26
C SER A 22 -15.34 33.89 -3.23
N ASN A 23 -15.38 34.15 -4.53
CA ASN A 23 -14.82 33.31 -5.57
C ASN A 23 -13.28 33.36 -5.58
N ASN A 24 -12.65 33.06 -4.46
CA ASN A 24 -11.37 32.35 -4.48
C ASN A 24 -11.69 30.93 -4.98
N TYR A 25 -12.00 30.81 -6.26
CA TYR A 25 -12.03 29.52 -6.92
C TYR A 25 -10.67 28.88 -6.65
N ALA A 26 -10.71 27.76 -5.94
CA ALA A 26 -9.57 26.88 -5.76
C ALA A 26 -9.22 26.28 -7.13
N PHE A 27 -8.58 27.08 -7.98
CA PHE A 27 -8.02 26.61 -9.23
C PHE A 27 -6.88 25.66 -8.88
N SER A 28 -7.17 24.37 -8.97
CA SER A 28 -6.18 23.32 -8.81
C SER A 28 -5.17 23.44 -9.94
N LYS A 29 -3.87 23.57 -9.61
CA LYS A 29 -2.80 23.64 -10.61
C LYS A 29 -2.64 22.26 -11.24
N ILE A 30 -2.72 22.17 -12.56
CA ILE A 30 -2.34 20.95 -13.30
C ILE A 30 -0.82 20.80 -13.21
N ILE A 31 -0.36 19.66 -12.72
CA ILE A 31 1.07 19.35 -12.55
C ILE A 31 1.54 18.23 -13.48
N TYR A 32 0.62 17.50 -14.10
CA TYR A 32 0.90 16.49 -15.10
C TYR A 32 -0.26 16.40 -16.08
N ASP A 33 0.07 16.40 -17.38
CA ASP A 33 -0.87 16.25 -18.48
C ASP A 33 -0.17 15.53 -19.63
N LYS A 34 -0.36 14.21 -19.71
CA LYS A 34 0.18 13.35 -20.79
C LYS A 34 -0.67 12.09 -20.94
N ASN A 35 -0.78 11.57 -22.16
CA ASN A 35 -1.44 10.28 -22.45
C ASN A 35 -2.87 10.18 -21.87
N ASN A 36 -3.67 11.23 -22.04
CA ASN A 36 -5.04 11.35 -21.51
C ASN A 36 -5.15 11.23 -19.97
N ILE A 37 -4.05 11.51 -19.26
CA ILE A 37 -4.03 11.53 -17.80
C ILE A 37 -3.66 12.93 -17.36
N ILE A 38 -4.60 13.54 -16.67
CA ILE A 38 -4.45 14.83 -16.01
C ILE A 38 -4.36 14.58 -14.50
N ILE A 39 -3.36 15.19 -13.87
CA ILE A 39 -3.19 15.19 -12.41
C ILE A 39 -3.01 16.63 -11.97
N SER A 40 -3.81 17.00 -10.98
CA SER A 40 -3.72 18.28 -10.31
C SER A 40 -2.97 18.20 -8.98
N ASN A 41 -2.52 19.35 -8.46
CA ASN A 41 -1.81 19.42 -7.19
C ASN A 41 -2.67 18.93 -6.00
N ILE A 42 -3.99 19.15 -6.04
CA ILE A 42 -4.92 18.64 -5.03
C ILE A 42 -4.92 17.11 -5.02
N GLU A 43 -5.05 16.49 -6.20
CA GLU A 43 -5.04 15.03 -6.34
C GLU A 43 -3.71 14.41 -5.87
N LEU A 44 -2.59 15.03 -6.25
CA LEU A 44 -1.28 14.59 -5.78
C LEU A 44 -1.17 14.64 -4.25
N THR A 45 -1.71 15.70 -3.63
CA THR A 45 -1.68 15.87 -2.17
C THR A 45 -2.52 14.78 -1.50
N GLN A 46 -3.76 14.58 -1.96
CA GLN A 46 -4.64 13.51 -1.47
C GLN A 46 -4.00 12.13 -1.60
N TYR A 47 -3.39 11.83 -2.75
CA TYR A 47 -2.70 10.56 -2.97
C TYR A 47 -1.54 10.36 -2.00
N ARG A 48 -0.72 11.39 -1.76
CA ARG A 48 0.41 11.32 -0.83
C ARG A 48 -0.05 11.12 0.61
N ASP A 49 -1.15 11.74 1.00
CA ASP A 49 -1.74 11.57 2.33
C ASP A 49 -2.27 10.16 2.52
N LEU A 50 -3.03 9.63 1.56
CA LEU A 50 -3.50 8.23 1.58
C LEU A 50 -2.34 7.24 1.61
N TYR A 51 -1.31 7.47 0.79
CA TYR A 51 -0.11 6.64 0.78
C TYR A 51 0.61 6.65 2.13
N TYR A 52 0.76 7.82 2.76
CA TYR A 52 1.36 7.93 4.08
C TYR A 52 0.51 7.24 5.16
N GLN A 53 -0.81 7.37 5.11
CA GLN A 53 -1.71 6.71 6.06
C GLN A 53 -1.56 5.18 6.01
N ALA A 54 -1.49 4.62 4.79
CA ALA A 54 -1.35 3.18 4.55
C ALA A 54 0.06 2.65 4.87
N ASN A 55 1.12 3.36 4.47
CA ASN A 55 2.50 2.83 4.50
C ASN A 55 3.39 3.44 5.59
N LYS A 56 2.90 4.45 6.32
CA LYS A 56 3.66 5.27 7.29
C LYS A 56 4.94 5.87 6.71
N LYS A 57 5.00 6.04 5.39
CA LYS A 57 6.18 6.50 4.65
C LYS A 57 5.84 7.67 3.75
N LYS A 58 6.63 8.74 3.85
CA LYS A 58 6.50 9.90 2.96
C LYS A 58 6.99 9.55 1.56
N LEU A 59 6.23 9.97 0.56
CA LEU A 59 6.55 9.78 -0.85
C LEU A 59 7.11 11.08 -1.44
N LYS A 60 8.25 10.98 -2.14
CA LYS A 60 8.80 12.07 -2.96
C LYS A 60 7.84 12.40 -4.09
N GLU A 61 7.78 13.67 -4.48
CA GLU A 61 6.83 14.18 -5.46
C GLU A 61 6.89 13.43 -6.81
N ASP A 62 8.07 13.30 -7.42
CA ASP A 62 8.23 12.59 -8.70
C ASP A 62 7.75 11.14 -8.63
N ASN A 63 8.01 10.47 -7.51
CA ASN A 63 7.56 9.09 -7.29
C ASN A 63 6.04 9.02 -7.07
N ALA A 64 5.46 10.02 -6.43
CA ALA A 64 4.02 10.13 -6.23
C ALA A 64 3.30 10.35 -7.56
N ILE A 65 3.82 11.22 -8.43
CA ILE A 65 3.26 11.46 -9.76
C ILE A 65 3.28 10.14 -10.56
N LYS A 66 4.43 9.46 -10.65
CA LYS A 66 4.54 8.18 -11.39
C LYS A 66 3.55 7.13 -10.90
N ARG A 67 3.41 6.97 -9.59
CA ARG A 67 2.48 5.98 -9.02
C ARG A 67 1.02 6.38 -9.20
N LEU A 68 0.71 7.67 -9.14
CA LEU A 68 -0.64 8.17 -9.40
C LEU A 68 -1.04 8.03 -10.88
N VAL A 69 -0.08 8.18 -11.81
CA VAL A 69 -0.28 7.85 -13.22
C VAL A 69 -0.63 6.38 -13.39
N LEU A 70 0.13 5.47 -12.76
CA LEU A 70 -0.17 4.03 -12.81
C LEU A 70 -1.57 3.74 -12.27
N LEU A 71 -1.90 4.28 -11.10
CA LEU A 71 -3.24 4.15 -10.50
C LEU A 71 -4.34 4.57 -11.48
N LYS A 72 -4.25 5.78 -12.04
CA LYS A 72 -5.25 6.27 -13.00
C LYS A 72 -5.33 5.37 -14.25
N LYS A 73 -4.21 4.90 -14.78
CA LYS A 73 -4.19 3.96 -15.91
C LYS A 73 -4.91 2.66 -15.59
N THR A 74 -4.56 2.03 -14.46
CA THR A 74 -5.15 0.76 -14.04
C THR A 74 -6.66 0.87 -13.89
N ILE A 75 -7.13 1.92 -13.19
CA ILE A 75 -8.57 2.11 -12.96
C ILE A 75 -9.29 2.41 -14.28
N ASN A 76 -8.77 3.32 -15.10
CA ASN A 76 -9.40 3.65 -16.38
C ASN A 76 -9.47 2.44 -17.31
N ARG A 77 -8.40 1.63 -17.41
CA ARG A 77 -8.40 0.38 -18.21
C ARG A 77 -9.53 -0.54 -17.77
N LEU A 78 -9.63 -0.81 -16.47
CA LEU A 78 -10.65 -1.72 -15.94
C LEU A 78 -12.06 -1.16 -16.04
N GLU A 79 -12.26 0.15 -15.83
CA GLU A 79 -13.57 0.78 -16.00
C GLU A 79 -14.06 0.70 -17.46
N ILE A 80 -13.16 0.72 -18.45
CA ILE A 80 -13.50 0.62 -19.88
C ILE A 80 -13.64 -0.83 -20.33
N ASN A 81 -12.65 -1.67 -20.05
CA ASN A 81 -12.54 -3.01 -20.65
C ASN A 81 -13.19 -4.10 -19.80
N GLU A 82 -13.22 -3.94 -18.47
CA GLU A 82 -13.62 -4.98 -17.52
C GLU A 82 -14.57 -4.42 -16.42
N PRO A 83 -15.67 -3.74 -16.77
CA PRO A 83 -16.49 -3.00 -15.80
C PRO A 83 -17.12 -3.87 -14.70
N GLU A 84 -17.41 -5.14 -14.99
CA GLU A 84 -17.91 -6.08 -13.97
C GLU A 84 -16.84 -6.42 -12.91
N VAL A 85 -15.54 -6.37 -13.24
CA VAL A 85 -14.45 -6.51 -12.26
C VAL A 85 -14.48 -5.35 -11.28
N ILE A 86 -14.61 -4.10 -11.77
CA ILE A 86 -14.73 -2.91 -10.91
C ILE A 86 -15.96 -3.00 -10.00
N LYS A 87 -17.10 -3.43 -10.54
CA LYS A 87 -18.35 -3.57 -9.78
C LYS A 87 -18.25 -4.62 -8.67
N ASN A 88 -17.60 -5.76 -8.95
CA ASN A 88 -17.37 -6.78 -7.93
C ASN A 88 -16.37 -6.31 -6.87
N LEU A 89 -15.31 -5.62 -7.30
CA LEU A 89 -14.36 -5.00 -6.40
C LEU A 89 -15.01 -3.96 -5.47
N ASP A 90 -15.92 -3.15 -6.00
CA ASP A 90 -16.67 -2.16 -5.21
C ASP A 90 -17.57 -2.83 -4.16
N LYS A 91 -18.19 -3.97 -4.46
CA LYS A 91 -18.96 -4.73 -3.45
C LYS A 91 -18.05 -5.18 -2.31
N ILE A 92 -16.89 -5.76 -2.64
CA ILE A 92 -15.90 -6.19 -1.65
C ILE A 92 -15.42 -4.99 -0.80
N ILE A 93 -15.13 -3.85 -1.43
CA ILE A 93 -14.71 -2.63 -0.73
C ILE A 93 -15.82 -2.11 0.18
N LEU A 94 -17.07 -2.14 -0.27
CA LEU A 94 -18.22 -1.72 0.53
C LEU A 94 -18.40 -2.59 1.77
N ASP A 95 -18.25 -3.90 1.62
CA ASP A 95 -18.39 -4.86 2.72
C ASP A 95 -17.27 -4.70 3.76
N GLU A 96 -16.03 -4.44 3.32
CA GLU A 96 -14.87 -4.32 4.22
C GLU A 96 -14.71 -2.94 4.86
N PHE A 97 -14.97 -1.86 4.11
CA PHE A 97 -14.65 -0.48 4.54
C PHE A 97 -15.87 0.43 4.69
N GLY A 98 -17.05 -0.05 4.31
CA GLY A 98 -18.29 0.71 4.37
C GLY A 98 -18.39 1.83 3.33
N LYS A 99 -19.51 2.57 3.40
CA LYS A 99 -19.87 3.61 2.43
C LYS A 99 -18.95 4.83 2.43
N ASP A 100 -18.18 5.05 3.50
CA ASP A 100 -17.34 6.25 3.65
C ASP A 100 -16.21 6.33 2.61
N VAL A 101 -15.70 5.18 2.14
CA VAL A 101 -14.68 5.14 1.08
C VAL A 101 -15.20 5.73 -0.23
N PHE A 102 -16.50 5.58 -0.51
CA PHE A 102 -17.14 6.04 -1.74
C PHE A 102 -17.42 7.55 -1.77
N LYS A 103 -17.32 8.24 -0.63
CA LYS A 103 -17.52 9.70 -0.56
C LYS A 103 -16.40 10.49 -1.24
N ASN A 104 -15.25 9.87 -1.51
CA ASN A 104 -14.10 10.51 -2.15
C ASN A 104 -13.53 9.61 -3.26
N LYS A 105 -13.56 10.10 -4.50
CA LYS A 105 -13.10 9.36 -5.70
C LYS A 105 -11.63 8.92 -5.58
N MET A 106 -10.73 9.79 -5.10
CA MET A 106 -9.32 9.45 -4.91
C MET A 106 -9.14 8.32 -3.88
N ARG A 107 -9.90 8.35 -2.78
CA ARG A 107 -9.86 7.30 -1.76
C ARG A 107 -10.37 5.97 -2.32
N LEU A 108 -11.47 5.98 -3.06
CA LEU A 108 -12.01 4.79 -3.72
C LEU A 108 -11.01 4.21 -4.73
N ASP A 109 -10.50 5.03 -5.64
CA ASP A 109 -9.56 4.60 -6.69
C ASP A 109 -8.23 4.11 -6.09
N PHE A 110 -7.76 4.73 -5.00
CA PHE A 110 -6.61 4.24 -4.22
C PHE A 110 -6.87 2.85 -3.63
N THR A 111 -8.02 2.64 -2.99
CA THR A 111 -8.39 1.34 -2.42
C THR A 111 -8.51 0.28 -3.50
N ARG A 112 -9.19 0.60 -4.62
CA ARG A 112 -9.31 -0.30 -5.77
C ARG A 112 -7.94 -0.72 -6.29
N TYR A 113 -7.07 0.26 -6.56
CA TYR A 113 -5.72 0.00 -7.06
C TYR A 113 -4.92 -0.88 -6.10
N PHE A 114 -5.00 -0.62 -4.79
CA PHE A 114 -4.30 -1.41 -3.79
C PHE A 114 -4.81 -2.86 -3.74
N LYS A 115 -6.13 -3.06 -3.81
CA LYS A 115 -6.75 -4.40 -3.89
C LYS A 115 -6.29 -5.15 -5.14
N ILE A 116 -6.37 -4.52 -6.31
CA ILE A 116 -5.91 -5.12 -7.57
C ILE A 116 -4.43 -5.51 -7.46
N ARG A 117 -3.59 -4.62 -6.94
CA ARG A 117 -2.16 -4.90 -6.75
C ARG A 117 -1.92 -6.08 -5.81
N ASN A 118 -2.71 -6.21 -4.75
CA ASN A 118 -2.61 -7.30 -3.79
C ASN A 118 -2.96 -8.66 -4.39
N GLU A 119 -3.81 -8.74 -5.42
CA GLU A 119 -4.07 -10.02 -6.10
C GLU A 119 -2.81 -10.62 -6.70
N PHE A 120 -1.93 -9.79 -7.31
CA PHE A 120 -0.65 -10.24 -7.85
C PHE A 120 0.30 -10.71 -6.73
N ILE A 121 0.27 -10.03 -5.58
CA ILE A 121 1.08 -10.39 -4.41
C ILE A 121 0.61 -11.74 -3.85
N ILE A 122 -0.71 -11.91 -3.72
CA ILE A 122 -1.34 -13.14 -3.20
C ILE A 122 -1.09 -14.31 -4.15
N ASP A 123 -1.24 -14.10 -5.47
CA ASP A 123 -0.93 -15.11 -6.49
C ASP A 123 0.52 -15.58 -6.36
N TYR A 124 1.47 -14.64 -6.33
CA TYR A 124 2.89 -14.97 -6.19
C TYR A 124 3.16 -15.71 -4.88
N TYR A 125 2.62 -15.22 -3.76
CA TYR A 125 2.78 -15.84 -2.45
C TYR A 125 2.30 -17.31 -2.44
N LYS A 126 1.16 -17.59 -3.07
CA LYS A 126 0.56 -18.93 -3.08
C LYS A 126 1.20 -19.87 -4.09
N ASN A 127 1.55 -19.36 -5.27
CA ASN A 127 1.82 -20.21 -6.43
C ASN A 127 3.27 -20.18 -6.91
N LYS A 128 4.05 -19.14 -6.56
CA LYS A 128 5.39 -18.89 -7.11
C LYS A 128 6.49 -18.83 -6.03
N LEU A 129 6.13 -18.43 -4.81
CA LEU A 129 7.05 -18.30 -3.68
C LEU A 129 7.70 -19.63 -3.34
N ASN A 130 9.02 -19.62 -3.16
CA ASN A 130 9.81 -20.79 -2.81
C ASN A 130 10.88 -20.45 -1.77
N VAL A 131 11.55 -21.48 -1.23
CA VAL A 131 12.59 -21.33 -0.20
C VAL A 131 13.77 -20.45 -0.64
N ASN A 132 14.14 -20.46 -1.94
CA ASN A 132 15.23 -19.62 -2.44
C ASN A 132 14.88 -18.14 -2.40
N ASP A 133 13.60 -17.78 -2.54
CA ASP A 133 13.13 -16.41 -2.34
C ASP A 133 13.29 -15.98 -0.88
N PHE A 134 12.98 -16.88 0.07
CA PHE A 134 13.24 -16.63 1.50
C PHE A 134 14.72 -16.46 1.80
N LYS A 135 15.60 -17.26 1.19
CA LYS A 135 17.05 -17.11 1.32
C LYS A 135 17.49 -15.70 0.90
N LYS A 136 16.96 -15.18 -0.21
CA LYS A 136 17.23 -13.80 -0.67
C LYS A 136 16.69 -12.76 0.33
N ILE A 137 15.48 -12.94 0.85
CA ILE A 137 14.88 -12.03 1.83
C ILE A 137 15.71 -11.97 3.11
N VAL A 138 16.04 -13.12 3.70
CA VAL A 138 16.87 -13.19 4.91
C VAL A 138 18.26 -12.60 4.65
N SER A 139 18.84 -12.85 3.47
CA SER A 139 20.14 -12.28 3.08
C SER A 139 20.13 -10.74 2.94
N SER A 140 18.95 -10.13 2.74
CA SER A 140 18.81 -8.68 2.57
C SER A 140 18.93 -7.89 3.88
N PHE A 141 18.77 -8.54 5.03
CA PHE A 141 18.97 -7.90 6.32
C PHE A 141 20.47 -7.64 6.57
N SER A 142 20.81 -6.43 7.04
CA SER A 142 22.19 -6.05 7.35
C SER A 142 22.75 -6.89 8.50
N ASN A 143 21.98 -7.01 9.59
CA ASN A 143 22.21 -7.92 10.70
C ASN A 143 20.90 -8.64 11.03
N PHE A 144 20.93 -9.96 11.12
CA PHE A 144 19.77 -10.76 11.49
C PHE A 144 20.06 -11.61 12.71
N ASN A 145 20.10 -10.91 13.84
CA ASN A 145 20.41 -11.44 15.15
C ASN A 145 19.12 -11.87 15.84
N ILE A 146 18.95 -13.16 16.05
CA ILE A 146 17.74 -13.70 16.67
C ILE A 146 18.10 -14.43 17.97
N PRO A 147 17.34 -14.20 19.06
CA PRO A 147 17.55 -14.92 20.30
C PRO A 147 17.12 -16.38 20.18
N ILE A 148 17.86 -17.26 20.84
CA ILE A 148 17.58 -18.70 20.92
C ILE A 148 17.37 -19.15 22.36
N SER A 149 16.60 -20.22 22.51
CA SER A 149 16.21 -20.81 23.78
C SER A 149 16.23 -22.34 23.71
N ASN A 150 16.35 -23.00 24.87
CA ASN A 150 16.17 -24.46 25.00
C ASN A 150 14.88 -24.83 25.75
N ASN A 151 14.05 -23.84 26.09
CA ASN A 151 12.85 -24.00 26.90
C ASN A 151 11.68 -23.19 26.34
N ASN A 152 11.42 -23.32 25.03
CA ASN A 152 10.29 -22.68 24.34
C ASN A 152 10.23 -21.16 24.54
N CYS A 153 11.39 -20.49 24.45
CA CYS A 153 11.51 -19.04 24.55
C CYS A 153 11.19 -18.44 25.93
N LEU A 154 11.08 -19.27 26.98
CA LEU A 154 10.95 -18.80 28.36
C LEU A 154 12.24 -18.15 28.87
N THR A 155 13.39 -18.68 28.44
CA THR A 155 14.71 -18.14 28.79
C THR A 155 15.57 -18.05 27.55
N ILE A 156 16.05 -16.85 27.25
CA ILE A 156 16.99 -16.60 26.16
C ILE A 156 18.38 -17.00 26.62
N ILE A 157 19.02 -17.91 25.89
CA ILE A 157 20.36 -18.41 26.20
C ILE A 157 21.41 -17.57 25.49
N LYS A 158 21.14 -17.21 24.24
CA LYS A 158 22.09 -16.51 23.38
C LYS A 158 21.35 -15.77 22.27
N VAL A 159 21.97 -14.73 21.74
CA VAL A 159 21.60 -14.11 20.48
C VAL A 159 22.65 -14.49 19.44
N ILE A 160 22.18 -14.98 18.29
CA ILE A 160 23.04 -15.48 17.23
C ILE A 160 22.64 -14.87 15.90
N ASN A 161 23.61 -14.71 15.00
CA ASN A 161 23.34 -14.34 13.62
C ASN A 161 23.02 -15.61 12.83
N ILE A 162 21.80 -15.71 12.30
CA ILE A 162 21.31 -16.88 11.56
C ILE A 162 21.05 -16.58 10.09
N LYS A 163 21.62 -15.48 9.58
CA LYS A 163 21.44 -15.03 8.21
C LYS A 163 21.85 -16.08 7.16
N GLU A 164 22.87 -16.88 7.47
CA GLU A 164 23.44 -17.91 6.59
C GLU A 164 23.05 -19.34 7.00
N ASP A 165 22.21 -19.48 8.03
CA ASP A 165 21.77 -20.79 8.51
C ASP A 165 20.63 -21.31 7.61
N GLU A 166 20.93 -22.33 6.80
CA GLU A 166 19.97 -22.88 5.82
C GLU A 166 18.78 -23.55 6.52
N ASN A 167 19.00 -24.23 7.65
CA ASN A 167 17.96 -24.88 8.44
C ASN A 167 16.97 -23.84 9.00
N PHE A 168 17.49 -22.70 9.45
CA PHE A 168 16.65 -21.58 9.84
C PHE A 168 15.79 -21.06 8.69
N VAL A 169 16.37 -20.84 7.51
CA VAL A 169 15.64 -20.32 6.34
C VAL A 169 14.51 -21.26 5.92
N GLU A 170 14.77 -22.57 5.91
CA GLU A 170 13.77 -23.60 5.61
C GLU A 170 12.64 -23.60 6.64
N ASN A 171 12.96 -23.62 7.94
CA ASN A 171 11.93 -23.60 8.98
C ASN A 171 11.14 -22.29 9.01
N LEU A 172 11.79 -21.16 8.71
CA LEU A 172 11.11 -19.88 8.56
C LEU A 172 10.14 -19.91 7.37
N TYR A 173 10.55 -20.45 6.23
CA TYR A 173 9.66 -20.60 5.06
C TYR A 173 8.42 -21.45 5.40
N GLU A 174 8.61 -22.62 6.02
CA GLU A 174 7.51 -23.49 6.46
C GLU A 174 6.60 -22.81 7.49
N SER A 175 7.17 -21.98 8.38
CA SER A 175 6.40 -21.21 9.37
C SER A 175 5.41 -20.24 8.70
N PHE A 176 5.80 -19.61 7.58
CA PHE A 176 4.95 -18.69 6.83
C PHE A 176 3.86 -19.44 6.05
N LEU A 177 4.15 -20.62 5.49
CA LEU A 177 3.14 -21.43 4.79
C LEU A 177 2.11 -22.05 5.75
N SER A 178 2.59 -22.63 6.86
CA SER A 178 1.74 -23.32 7.84
C SER A 178 1.06 -22.39 8.85
N LYS A 179 1.47 -21.11 8.91
CA LYS A 179 1.10 -20.12 9.93
C LYS A 179 1.52 -20.48 11.36
N GLN A 180 2.39 -21.49 11.53
CA GLN A 180 2.91 -21.89 12.83
C GLN A 180 4.23 -21.17 13.10
N LYS A 181 4.35 -20.45 14.22
CA LYS A 181 5.55 -19.66 14.57
C LYS A 181 6.65 -20.47 15.27
N ASN A 182 6.54 -21.79 15.30
CA ASN A 182 7.49 -22.65 16.00
C ASN A 182 8.66 -22.95 15.08
N ILE A 183 9.76 -22.21 15.26
CA ILE A 183 10.98 -22.37 14.47
C ILE A 183 12.05 -23.00 15.36
N GLU A 184 12.65 -24.08 14.89
CA GLU A 184 13.79 -24.73 15.55
C GLU A 184 15.04 -24.59 14.68
N ILE A 185 16.22 -24.60 15.30
CA ILE A 185 17.49 -24.70 14.60
C ILE A 185 18.40 -25.69 15.34
N THR A 186 19.42 -26.19 14.63
CA THR A 186 20.39 -27.12 15.21
C THR A 186 21.77 -26.48 15.23
N ILE A 187 22.35 -26.31 16.43
CA ILE A 187 23.71 -25.79 16.62
C ILE A 187 24.47 -26.81 17.46
N ASP A 188 25.65 -27.23 17.01
CA ASP A 188 26.49 -28.23 17.70
C ASP A 188 25.71 -29.50 18.08
N LYS A 189 24.87 -29.99 17.16
CA LYS A 189 23.97 -31.16 17.34
C LYS A 189 22.91 -31.01 18.43
N LYS A 190 22.70 -29.81 18.97
CA LYS A 190 21.62 -29.50 19.92
C LYS A 190 20.55 -28.67 19.22
N LYS A 191 19.29 -29.00 19.49
CA LYS A 191 18.14 -28.24 19.02
C LYS A 191 17.87 -27.04 19.93
N TYR A 192 17.53 -25.92 19.31
CA TYR A 192 17.15 -24.70 20.00
C TYR A 192 15.88 -24.12 19.36
N ASN A 193 15.01 -23.55 20.19
CA ASN A 193 13.90 -22.73 19.72
C ASN A 193 14.42 -21.36 19.29
N VAL A 194 13.95 -20.89 18.14
CA VAL A 194 14.22 -19.55 17.64
C VAL A 194 13.10 -18.62 18.10
N CYS A 195 13.47 -17.58 18.84
CA CYS A 195 12.52 -16.75 19.57
C CYS A 195 12.26 -15.43 18.84
N ILE A 196 11.43 -15.48 17.81
CA ILE A 196 11.03 -14.29 17.04
C ILE A 196 9.81 -13.66 17.70
N ASN A 197 9.93 -12.41 18.16
CA ASN A 197 8.77 -11.67 18.66
C ASN A 197 7.90 -11.15 17.50
N ASP A 198 6.69 -10.68 17.80
CA ASP A 198 5.76 -10.22 16.76
C ASP A 198 6.26 -9.00 15.97
N ASN A 199 7.11 -8.15 16.55
CA ASN A 199 7.67 -7.00 15.84
C ASN A 199 8.70 -7.45 14.81
N ASP A 200 9.59 -8.36 15.18
CA ASP A 200 10.59 -8.94 14.28
C ASP A 200 9.92 -9.75 13.17
N TYR A 201 8.86 -10.51 13.51
CA TYR A 201 8.07 -11.24 12.53
C TYR A 201 7.42 -10.30 11.50
N LYS A 202 6.83 -9.19 11.96
CA LYS A 202 6.27 -8.15 11.07
C LYS A 202 7.34 -7.51 10.18
N VAL A 203 8.56 -7.36 10.67
CA VAL A 203 9.68 -6.84 9.86
C VAL A 203 10.01 -7.81 8.72
N ILE A 204 10.04 -9.12 8.99
CA ILE A 204 10.23 -10.16 7.98
C ILE A 204 9.08 -10.15 6.96
N GLU A 205 7.84 -10.14 7.44
CA GLU A 205 6.64 -10.10 6.61
C GLU A 205 6.63 -8.88 5.67
N ASN A 206 6.99 -7.70 6.18
CA ASN A 206 7.09 -6.50 5.35
C ASN A 206 8.19 -6.60 4.28
N GLN A 207 9.34 -7.24 4.58
CA GLN A 207 10.36 -7.48 3.55
C GLN A 207 9.90 -8.51 2.51
N LEU A 208 9.17 -9.54 2.93
CA LEU A 208 8.56 -10.51 2.03
C LEU A 208 7.57 -9.84 1.07
N ILE A 209 6.64 -9.03 1.59
CA ILE A 209 5.69 -8.27 0.76
C ILE A 209 6.45 -7.39 -0.24
N LYS A 210 7.45 -6.64 0.23
CA LYS A 210 8.26 -5.78 -0.64
C LYS A 210 9.02 -6.58 -1.72
N TYR A 211 9.55 -7.75 -1.37
CA TYR A 211 10.21 -8.63 -2.33
C TYR A 211 9.24 -9.11 -3.41
N ILE A 212 8.05 -9.57 -3.01
CA ILE A 212 7.01 -10.01 -3.93
C ILE A 212 6.53 -8.85 -4.82
N GLU A 213 6.32 -7.67 -4.25
CA GLU A 213 5.97 -6.46 -5.01
C GLU A 213 7.00 -6.16 -6.11
N LEU A 214 8.29 -6.31 -5.83
CA LEU A 214 9.31 -6.08 -6.86
C LEU A 214 9.25 -7.14 -7.97
N ASN A 215 9.09 -8.42 -7.60
CA ASN A 215 9.07 -9.51 -8.57
C ASN A 215 7.78 -9.58 -9.41
N THR A 216 6.69 -9.00 -8.92
CA THR A 216 5.40 -8.93 -9.65
C THR A 216 5.21 -7.61 -10.38
N LEU A 217 6.21 -6.71 -10.37
CA LEU A 217 6.08 -5.38 -10.99
C LEU A 217 5.91 -5.47 -12.51
N ASP A 218 6.68 -6.32 -13.18
CA ASP A 218 6.63 -6.45 -14.63
C ASP A 218 5.31 -7.10 -15.09
N GLU A 219 4.87 -8.16 -14.43
CA GLU A 219 3.58 -8.81 -14.68
C GLU A 219 2.41 -7.83 -14.50
N PHE A 220 2.46 -7.00 -13.47
CA PHE A 220 1.45 -5.97 -13.23
C PHE A 220 1.51 -4.83 -14.24
N ASN A 221 2.71 -4.42 -14.67
CA ASN A 221 2.84 -3.42 -15.72
C ASN A 221 2.29 -3.96 -17.05
N LYS A 222 2.58 -5.21 -17.40
CA LYS A 222 1.98 -5.88 -18.57
C LYS A 222 0.46 -5.87 -18.50
N PHE A 223 -0.12 -6.25 -17.36
CA PHE A 223 -1.56 -6.13 -17.14
C PHE A 223 -2.13 -4.72 -17.36
N ILE A 224 -1.36 -3.65 -17.13
CA ILE A 224 -1.81 -2.27 -17.36
C ILE A 224 -1.67 -1.84 -18.82
N TYR A 225 -0.63 -2.33 -19.51
CA TYR A 225 -0.16 -1.79 -20.79
C TYR A 225 -0.38 -2.71 -21.99
N GLU A 226 -0.67 -3.99 -21.77
CA GLU A 226 -1.05 -4.91 -22.84
C GLU A 226 -2.54 -4.71 -23.13
N ASP A 227 -2.82 -4.32 -24.37
CA ASP A 227 -4.15 -4.14 -24.97
C ASP A 227 -4.82 -5.49 -25.28
#